data_AF-A0A7Y0H9U6-F1
#
_entry.id   AF-A0A7Y0H9U6-F1
#
_cell.length_a   1.000
_cell.length_b   1.000
_cell.length_c   1.000
_cell.angle_alpha   90.00
_cell.angle_beta   90.00
_cell.angle_gamma   90.00
#
_symmetry.space_group_name_H-M   'P 1'
#
loop_
_entity.id
_entity.type
_entity.pdbx_description
1 polymer ?
#
loop_
_entity_poly.entity_id
_entity_poly.type
_entity_poly.pdbx_seq_one_letter_code
_entity_poly.pdbx_strand_id
1 'polypeptide(L)' 'MSYEEQHICDFGLHQGEAYTKLPASFLNWMVGNNHEKSALAEQELQRRQLAATGKLNFQDDIKIE' A
#
# COMPACT_ATOMS: atom_id res chain seq x y z
N MET A 1 7.53 -16.42 -19.65
CA MET A 1 8.12 -15.86 -18.43
C MET A 1 7.02 -15.02 -17.80
N SER A 2 6.46 -15.47 -16.69
CA SER A 2 5.37 -14.77 -15.99
C SER A 2 5.98 -13.64 -15.18
N TYR A 3 6.05 -12.45 -15.77
CA TYR A 3 6.24 -11.20 -15.05
C TYR A 3 4.97 -10.99 -14.24
N GLU A 4 4.93 -11.59 -13.06
CA GLU A 4 4.15 -11.04 -11.97
C GLU A 4 4.56 -9.56 -11.92
N GLU A 5 3.66 -8.66 -12.32
CA GLU A 5 3.76 -7.23 -12.09
C GLU A 5 3.75 -6.99 -10.58
N GLN A 6 4.82 -7.42 -9.93
CA GLN A 6 5.13 -7.04 -8.58
C GLN A 6 5.38 -5.55 -8.69
N HIS A 7 4.42 -4.75 -8.24
CA HIS A 7 4.62 -3.33 -8.09
C HIS A 7 5.92 -3.17 -7.29
N ILE A 8 6.97 -2.70 -7.97
CA ILE A 8 8.28 -2.46 -7.38
C ILE A 8 8.29 -1.01 -6.91
N CYS A 9 8.68 -0.82 -5.67
CA CYS A 9 9.01 0.48 -5.12
C CYS A 9 10.26 0.99 -5.83
N ASP A 10 10.18 2.11 -6.54
CA ASP A 10 11.28 2.71 -7.28
C ASP A 10 11.80 4.01 -6.63
N PHE A 11 11.37 4.29 -5.39
CA PHE A 11 11.73 5.51 -4.66
C PHE A 11 12.08 5.22 -3.20
N GLY A 12 12.79 6.16 -2.57
CA GLY A 12 13.12 6.12 -1.15
C GLY A 12 14.12 5.01 -0.76
N LEU A 13 14.08 4.61 0.50
CA LEU A 13 15.00 3.61 1.08
C LEU A 13 14.81 2.20 0.48
N HIS A 14 13.63 1.92 -0.07
CA HIS A 14 13.24 0.60 -0.56
C HIS A 14 13.18 0.51 -2.10
N GLN A 15 13.93 1.38 -2.78
CA GLN A 15 14.05 1.35 -4.23
C GLN A 15 14.56 -0.02 -4.70
N GLY A 16 13.84 -0.66 -5.61
CA GLY A 16 14.10 -2.01 -6.14
C GLY A 16 13.38 -3.13 -5.37
N GLU A 17 12.67 -2.84 -4.28
CA GLU A 17 11.91 -3.85 -3.52
C GLU A 17 10.43 -3.87 -3.92
N ALA A 18 9.83 -5.05 -3.95
CA ALA A 18 8.40 -5.19 -4.18
C ALA A 18 7.59 -4.58 -3.03
N TYR A 19 6.43 -3.98 -3.32
CA TYR A 19 5.54 -3.42 -2.31
C TYR A 19 5.12 -4.46 -1.26
N THR A 20 5.01 -5.73 -1.66
CA THR A 20 4.74 -6.87 -0.77
C THR A 20 5.83 -7.08 0.29
N LYS A 21 7.06 -6.62 0.04
CA LYS A 21 8.19 -6.68 0.99
C LYS A 21 8.31 -5.43 1.86
N LEU A 22 7.63 -4.34 1.51
CA LEU A 22 7.71 -3.09 2.27
C LEU A 22 7.10 -3.22 3.67
N PRO A 23 7.65 -2.54 4.68
CA PRO A 23 7.02 -2.46 6.00
C PRO A 23 5.66 -1.74 5.94
N ALA A 24 4.67 -2.19 6.73
CA ALA A 24 3.37 -1.51 6.80
C ALA A 24 3.49 -0.05 7.28
N SER A 25 4.46 0.24 8.16
CA SER A 25 4.78 1.60 8.59
C SER A 25 5.23 2.49 7.43
N PHE A 26 6.01 1.95 6.49
CA PHE A 26 6.47 2.68 5.30
C PHE A 26 5.32 2.95 4.35
N LEU A 27 4.46 1.95 4.10
CA LEU A 27 3.27 2.10 3.28
C LEU A 27 2.32 3.16 3.88
N ASN A 28 2.08 3.13 5.19
CA ASN A 28 1.25 4.13 5.87
C ASN A 28 1.85 5.54 5.75
N TRP A 29 3.17 5.65 5.85
CA TRP A 29 3.86 6.93 5.64
C TRP A 29 3.67 7.43 4.21
N MET A 30 3.78 6.57 3.19
CA MET A 30 3.55 6.96 1.80
C MET A 30 2.13 7.49 1.56
N VAL A 31 1.13 6.81 2.13
CA VAL A 31 -0.28 7.21 2.05
C VAL A 31 -0.47 8.53 2.78
N GLY A 32 0.04 8.66 4.00
CA GLY A 32 -0.06 9.89 4.80
C GLY A 32 0.67 11.10 4.19
N ASN A 33 1.73 10.88 3.41
CA ASN A 33 2.45 11.94 2.68
C ASN A 33 1.85 12.23 1.31
N ASN A 34 0.76 11.55 0.94
CA ASN A 34 0.10 11.67 -0.36
C ASN A 34 1.08 11.56 -1.55
N HIS A 35 2.00 10.58 -1.46
CA HIS A 35 2.98 10.33 -2.50
C HIS A 35 2.28 9.94 -3.82
N GLU A 36 2.91 10.16 -4.97
CA GLU A 36 2.34 9.78 -6.29
C GLU A 36 1.98 8.29 -6.39
N LYS A 37 2.63 7.47 -5.57
CA LYS A 37 2.44 6.01 -5.49
C LYS A 37 1.78 5.55 -4.19
N SER A 38 1.11 6.47 -3.49
CA SER A 38 0.32 6.17 -2.30
C SER A 38 -0.77 5.14 -2.59
N ALA A 39 -1.40 5.19 -3.76
CA ALA A 39 -2.43 4.23 -4.16
C ALA A 39 -1.93 2.77 -4.15
N LEU A 40 -0.70 2.54 -4.64
CA LEU A 40 -0.08 1.21 -4.59
C LEU A 40 0.22 0.79 -3.15
N ALA A 41 0.59 1.74 -2.30
CA ALA A 41 0.87 1.48 -0.90
C ALA A 41 -0.40 1.15 -0.10
N GLU A 42 -1.47 1.89 -0.35
CA GLU A 42 -2.79 1.66 0.20
C GLU A 42 -3.35 0.30 -0.22
N GLN A 43 -3.21 -0.06 -1.50
CA GLN A 43 -3.65 -1.35 -2.00
C GLN A 43 -2.94 -2.52 -1.29
N GLU A 44 -1.62 -2.44 -1.06
CA GLU A 44 -0.90 -3.48 -0.33
C GLU A 44 -1.26 -3.50 1.16
N LEU A 45 -1.46 -2.34 1.79
CA LEU A 45 -1.96 -2.27 3.16
C LEU A 45 -3.34 -2.92 3.29
N GLN A 46 -4.24 -2.63 2.35
CA GLN A 46 -5.59 -3.17 2.29
C GLN A 46 -5.57 -4.69 2.12
N ARG A 47 -4.70 -5.22 1.23
CA ARG A 47 -4.48 -6.66 1.06
C ARG A 47 -4.01 -7.32 2.38
N ARG A 48 -3.10 -6.67 3.11
CA ARG A 48 -2.62 -7.16 4.41
C ARG A 48 -3.70 -7.13 5.48
N GLN A 49 -4.50 -6.07 5.54
CA GLN A 49 -5.62 -5.97 6.46
C GLN A 49 -6.64 -7.07 6.18
N LEU A 50 -7.01 -7.28 4.92
CA LEU A 50 -7.86 -8.40 4.49
C LEU A 50 -7.32 -9.76 4.92
N ALA A 51 -6.03 -10.02 4.72
CA ALA A 51 -5.41 -11.27 5.11
C ALA A 51 -5.38 -11.46 6.64
N ALA A 52 -5.22 -10.37 7.40
CA ALA A 52 -5.12 -10.41 8.85
C ALA A 52 -6.48 -10.43 9.56
N THR A 53 -7.47 -9.69 9.07
CA THR A 53 -8.77 -9.46 9.73
C THR A 53 -9.95 -10.08 8.97
N GLY A 54 -9.78 -10.43 7.69
CA GLY A 54 -10.87 -10.86 6.81
C GLY A 54 -11.87 -9.75 6.46
N LYS A 55 -11.61 -8.49 6.85
CA LYS A 55 -12.52 -7.36 6.65
C LYS A 55 -11.79 -6.19 5.98
N LEU A 56 -12.42 -5.63 4.95
CA LEU A 56 -12.01 -4.37 4.36
C LEU A 56 -12.54 -3.22 5.21
N ASN A 57 -11.67 -2.60 6.00
CA ASN A 57 -11.94 -1.24 6.45
C ASN A 57 -11.57 -0.31 5.30
N PHE A 58 -12.53 -0.01 4.44
CA PHE A 58 -12.46 1.26 3.73
C PHE A 58 -12.54 2.32 4.82
N GLN A 59 -11.54 3.21 4.91
CA GLN A 59 -11.74 4.43 5.66
C GLN A 59 -12.82 5.21 4.90
N ASP A 60 -14.06 5.05 5.33
CA ASP A 60 -15.17 5.89 4.94
C ASP A 60 -14.90 7.31 5.45
N ASP A 61 -14.06 8.05 4.73
CA ASP A 61 -14.12 9.51 4.69
C ASP A 61 -15.34 9.94 3.84
N ILE A 62 -16.51 9.34 4.09
CA ILE A 62 -17.76 9.99 3.70
C ILE A 62 -18.09 10.96 4.83
N LYS A 63 -17.54 12.17 4.71
CA LYS A 63 -18.12 13.34 5.37
C LYS A 63 -19.51 13.55 4.77
N ILE A 64 -20.53 12.99 5.43
CA ILE A 64 -21.90 13.46 5.29
C ILE A 64 -21.97 14.77 6.07
N GLU A 65 -21.99 15.90 5.35
CA GLU A 65 -22.53 17.17 5.85
C GLU A 65 -24.05 17.16 5.68
#